data_AF-A0A9X5XC60-F1
#
_entry.id   AF-A0A9X5XC60-F1
#
_cell.length_a   1.000
_cell.length_b   1.000
_cell.length_c   1.000
_cell.angle_alpha   90.00
_cell.angle_beta   90.00
_cell.angle_gamma   90.00
#
_symmetry.space_group_name_H-M   'P 1'
#
loop_
_entity.id
_entity.type
_entity.pdbx_description
1 polymer ?
#
loop_
_entity_poly.entity_id
_entity_poly.type
_entity_poly.pdbx_seq_one_letter_code
_entity_poly.pdbx_strand_id
1 'polypeptide(L)' 'MARSIHPVQVSVADGTKLAGEKIRRVLTNDPGMGVIRHVDAGYDIAESVAQERGVRIPMREGDEGGAA' A
#
# COMPACT_ATOMS: atom_id res chain seq x y z
N MET A 1 7.95 -0.18 29.63
CA MET A 1 6.81 -0.79 28.91
C MET A 1 6.83 -0.35 27.44
N ALA A 2 6.18 -1.10 26.54
CA ALA A 2 6.40 -1.13 25.09
C ALA A 2 6.29 0.24 24.38
N ARG A 3 7.17 0.48 23.39
CA ARG A 3 7.23 1.71 22.57
C ARG A 3 6.93 1.50 21.08
N SER A 4 6.60 0.28 20.67
CA SER A 4 6.47 -0.08 19.25
C SER A 4 5.40 -1.14 19.03
N ILE A 5 4.78 -1.06 17.86
CA ILE A 5 3.87 -2.06 17.29
C ILE A 5 4.32 -2.23 15.83
N HIS A 6 4.50 -3.48 15.38
CA HIS A 6 4.88 -3.80 14.01
C HIS A 6 4.12 -5.05 13.53
N PRO A 7 3.20 -4.92 12.56
CA PRO A 7 2.51 -6.06 11.98
C PRO A 7 3.41 -6.82 11.00
N VAL A 8 3.18 -8.13 10.86
CA VAL A 8 3.87 -9.00 9.89
C VAL A 8 2.83 -9.85 9.14
N GLN A 9 3.09 -10.10 7.86
CA GLN A 9 2.25 -10.91 6.99
C GLN A 9 3.04 -12.13 6.47
N VAL A 10 2.38 -13.29 6.37
CA VAL A 10 2.94 -14.51 5.74
C VAL A 10 1.91 -15.13 4.80
N SER A 11 2.34 -15.57 3.62
CA SER A 11 1.54 -16.34 2.66
C SER A 11 2.22 -17.62 2.23
N VAL A 12 1.42 -18.66 1.97
CA VAL A 12 1.89 -19.96 1.47
C VAL A 12 1.65 -20.06 -0.03
N ALA A 13 2.70 -20.43 -0.77
CA ALA A 13 2.63 -20.75 -2.19
C ALA A 13 2.50 -22.26 -2.38
N ASP A 14 1.30 -22.79 -2.25
CA ASP A 14 1.01 -24.24 -2.33
C ASP A 14 0.75 -24.76 -3.75
N GLY A 15 0.90 -23.90 -4.77
CA GLY A 15 0.65 -24.24 -6.18
C GLY A 15 -0.82 -24.16 -6.62
N THR A 16 -1.75 -23.87 -5.72
CA THR A 16 -3.17 -23.72 -6.08
C THR A 16 -3.43 -22.38 -6.78
N LYS A 17 -4.46 -22.33 -7.63
CA LYS A 17 -4.92 -21.07 -8.26
C LYS A 17 -5.28 -20.01 -7.22
N LEU A 18 -5.95 -20.43 -6.14
CA LEU A 18 -6.33 -19.54 -5.05
C LEU A 18 -5.11 -18.93 -4.34
N ALA A 19 -4.07 -19.72 -4.08
CA ALA A 19 -2.83 -19.18 -3.52
C ALA A 19 -2.18 -18.15 -4.46
N GLY A 20 -2.18 -18.41 -5.77
CA GLY A 20 -1.72 -17.44 -6.78
C GLY A 20 -2.47 -16.10 -6.71
N GLU A 21 -3.79 -16.13 -6.60
CA GLU A 21 -4.61 -14.91 -6.45
C GLU A 21 -4.31 -14.16 -5.14
N LYS A 22 -4.17 -14.88 -4.04
CA LYS A 22 -3.83 -14.31 -2.73
C LYS A 22 -2.45 -13.66 -2.75
N ILE A 23 -1.44 -14.37 -3.24
CA ILE A 23 -0.06 -13.88 -3.32
C ILE A 23 0.03 -12.63 -4.19
N ARG A 24 -0.63 -12.61 -5.36
CA ARG A 24 -0.68 -11.43 -6.22
C ARG A 24 -1.20 -10.21 -5.45
N ARG A 25 -2.27 -10.36 -4.67
CA ARG A 25 -2.85 -9.25 -3.89
C ARG A 25 -1.94 -8.86 -2.73
N VAL A 26 -1.46 -9.83 -1.95
CA VAL A 26 -0.60 -9.61 -0.78
C VAL A 26 0.68 -8.90 -1.16
N LEU A 27 1.41 -9.42 -2.16
CA LEU A 27 2.70 -8.86 -2.57
C LEU A 27 2.57 -7.55 -3.36
N THR A 28 1.35 -7.14 -3.73
CA THR A 28 1.07 -5.79 -4.25
C THR A 28 0.72 -4.84 -3.11
N ASN A 29 -0.16 -5.27 -2.20
CA ASN A 29 -0.74 -4.41 -1.18
C ASN A 29 0.23 -4.13 -0.02
N ASP A 30 0.97 -5.14 0.46
CA ASP A 30 1.87 -4.99 1.60
C ASP A 30 2.99 -3.95 1.35
N PRO A 31 3.77 -4.04 0.26
CA PRO A 31 4.70 -2.96 -0.09
C PRO A 31 3.98 -1.66 -0.48
N GLY A 32 2.80 -1.75 -1.10
CA GLY A 32 1.95 -0.60 -1.41
C GLY A 32 1.60 0.23 -0.17
N MET A 33 1.34 -0.41 0.97
CA MET A 33 1.10 0.28 2.25
C MET A 33 2.34 1.06 2.71
N GLY A 34 3.54 0.54 2.46
CA GLY A 34 4.79 1.27 2.70
C GLY A 34 4.85 2.54 1.87
N VAL A 35 4.55 2.47 0.57
CA VAL A 35 4.51 3.64 -0.32
C VAL A 35 3.47 4.65 0.16
N ILE A 36 2.23 4.23 0.39
CA ILE A 36 1.13 5.10 0.86
C ILE A 36 1.54 5.83 2.14
N ARG A 37 2.12 5.11 3.10
CA ARG A 37 2.58 5.69 4.38
C ARG A 37 3.66 6.75 4.18
N HIS A 38 4.59 6.54 3.26
CA HIS A 38 5.66 7.53 3.02
C HIS A 38 5.19 8.71 2.16
N VAL A 39 4.20 8.51 1.28
CA VAL A 39 3.52 9.62 0.60
C VAL A 39 2.82 10.51 1.63
N ASP A 40 2.03 9.91 2.53
CA ASP A 40 1.32 10.64 3.59
C ASP A 40 2.28 11.40 4.52
N ALA A 41 3.48 10.84 4.77
CA ALA A 41 4.53 11.50 5.55
C ALA A 41 5.31 12.59 4.77
N GLY A 42 5.02 12.81 3.48
CA GLY A 42 5.61 13.88 2.67
C GLY A 42 6.94 13.55 1.98
N TYR A 43 7.24 12.27 1.70
CA TYR A 43 8.48 11.88 1.01
C TYR A 43 8.33 11.94 -0.52
N ASP A 44 9.07 12.84 -1.17
CA ASP A 44 9.06 13.01 -2.65
C ASP A 44 9.38 11.74 -3.44
N ILE A 45 10.26 10.89 -2.91
CA ILE A 45 10.58 9.61 -3.54
C ILE A 45 9.37 8.66 -3.54
N ALA A 46 8.56 8.67 -2.48
CA ALA A 46 7.37 7.85 -2.40
C ALA A 46 6.28 8.37 -3.36
N GLU A 47 6.19 9.69 -3.52
CA GLU A 47 5.32 10.34 -4.51
C GLU A 47 5.65 9.86 -5.93
N SER A 48 6.95 9.85 -6.28
CA SER A 48 7.44 9.36 -7.57
C SER A 48 7.15 7.87 -7.78
N VAL A 49 7.40 7.05 -6.76
CA VAL A 49 7.13 5.60 -6.81
C VAL A 49 5.63 5.33 -6.94
N ALA A 50 4.78 6.09 -6.25
CA ALA A 50 3.32 5.94 -6.34
C ALA A 50 2.83 6.21 -7.77
N GLN A 51 3.38 7.23 -8.44
CA GLN A 51 3.05 7.55 -9.83
C GLN A 51 3.57 6.47 -10.81
N GLU A 52 4.84 6.05 -10.68
CA GLU A 52 5.46 5.03 -11.54
C GLU A 52 4.72 3.69 -11.46
N ARG A 53 4.31 3.29 -10.26
CA ARG A 53 3.72 1.96 -9.99
C ARG A 53 2.19 1.97 -9.97
N GLY A 54 1.56 3.13 -10.18
CA GLY A 54 0.10 3.27 -10.18
C GLY A 54 -0.53 2.98 -8.81
N VAL A 55 0.15 3.33 -7.72
CA VAL A 55 -0.40 3.19 -6.36
C VAL A 55 -1.48 4.27 -6.17
N ARG A 56 -2.71 3.84 -5.88
CA ARG A 56 -3.81 4.75 -5.58
C ARG A 56 -3.57 5.45 -4.24
N ILE A 57 -3.61 6.78 -4.24
CA ILE A 57 -3.47 7.62 -3.04
C ILE A 57 -4.80 8.36 -2.78
N PRO A 58 -5.67 7.85 -1.89
CA PRO A 58 -7.00 8.42 -1.67
C PRO A 58 -7.00 9.89 -1.24
N MET A 59 -5.97 10.34 -0.52
CA MET A 59 -5.88 11.74 -0.06
C MET A 59 -5.76 12.75 -1.21
N ARG A 60 -5.36 12.32 -2.42
CA ARG A 60 -5.36 13.18 -3.63
C ARG A 60 -6.74 13.31 -4.26
N GLU A 61 -7.66 12.38 -3.96
CA GLU A 61 -8.99 12.30 -4.57
C GLU A 61 -10.03 13.16 -3.82
N GLY A 62 -9.65 13.76 -2.69
CA GLY A 62 -10.55 14.47 -1.77
C GLY A 62 -10.93 15.91 -2.14
N ASP A 63 -10.40 16.49 -3.22
CA ASP A 63 -10.67 17.89 -3.61
C ASP A 63 -11.83 18.07 -4.61
N GLU A 64 -12.47 16.98 -5.07
CA GLU A 64 -13.63 17.07 -5.99
C GLU A 64 -15.00 17.12 -5.27
N GLY A 65 -15.04 17.08 -3.93
CA GLY A 65 -16.29 17.01 -3.14
C GLY A 65 -16.54 18.14 -2.13
N GLY A 66 -15.69 19.17 -2.09
CA GLY A 66 -15.69 20.20 -1.03
C GLY A 66 -16.29 21.56 -1.38
N ALA A 67 -16.96 21.71 -2.53
CA ALA A 67 -17.67 22.93 -2.92
C ALA A 67 -19.17 22.66 -3.03
N ALA A 68 -19.85 22.62 -1.89
CA ALA A 68 -21.29 22.80 -1.74
C ALA A 68 -21.55 23.69 -0.53
#